data_AF-A0A2R7KB11-F1
#
_entry.id   AF-A0A2R7KB11-F1
#
_cell.length_a   1.000
_cell.length_b   1.000
_cell.length_c   1.000
_cell.angle_alpha   90.00
_cell.angle_beta   90.00
_cell.angle_gamma   90.00
#
_symmetry.space_group_name_H-M   'P 1'
#
loop_
_entity.id
_entity.type
_entity.pdbx_description
1 polymer ?
#
loop_
_entity_poly.entity_id
_entity_poly.type
_entity_poly.pdbx_seq_one_letter_code
_entity_poly.pdbx_strand_id
1 'polypeptide(L)'
;QSFEGDLLPLILLIAISVTGLCLTYSYQFMKGFAYDFLAVIHAVTVIMFLIWIPFGKFFHIIQRPAQIGAHIYKQEGIKKGMAVCPHTGEEFATKLHIEDLKIVTKQLGFDFTHEDGTSHLDLSPEGKRSRLAQAHLKARLESGGSLFG
;
A
#
# COMPACT_ATOMS: atom_id res chain seq x y z
N GLN A 1 -6.14 -11.15 -17.70
CA GLN A 1 -4.72 -10.93 -18.00
C GLN A 1 -4.63 -9.71 -18.91
N SER A 2 -4.02 -8.61 -18.46
CA SER A 2 -3.82 -7.43 -19.31
C SER A 2 -2.40 -7.45 -19.90
N PHE A 3 -2.26 -6.95 -21.14
CA PHE A 3 -0.98 -6.91 -21.83
C PHE A 3 0.08 -6.12 -21.03
N GLU A 4 -0.30 -4.94 -20.52
CA GLU A 4 0.56 -4.07 -19.73
C GLU A 4 0.93 -4.66 -18.36
N GLY A 5 -0.03 -5.29 -17.67
CA GLY A 5 0.19 -5.77 -16.31
C GLY A 5 0.99 -7.07 -16.22
N ASP A 6 0.78 -7.99 -17.16
CA ASP A 6 1.32 -9.36 -17.09
C ASP A 6 2.35 -9.68 -18.19
N LEU A 7 2.16 -9.24 -19.44
CA LEU A 7 2.99 -9.69 -20.57
C LEU A 7 4.20 -8.80 -20.83
N LEU A 8 4.01 -7.48 -20.76
CA LEU A 8 5.09 -6.50 -20.95
C LEU A 8 6.28 -6.72 -19.99
N PRO A 9 6.08 -6.93 -18.67
CA PRO A 9 7.20 -7.18 -17.75
C PRO A 9 7.97 -8.46 -18.09
N LEU A 10 7.26 -9.49 -18.56
CA LEU A 10 7.86 -10.78 -18.91
C LEU A 10 8.72 -10.68 -20.18
N ILE A 11 8.21 -10.01 -21.22
CA ILE A 11 8.96 -9.75 -22.45
C ILE A 11 10.23 -8.95 -22.14
N LEU A 12 10.12 -7.95 -21.28
CA LEU A 12 11.24 -7.11 -20.88
C LEU A 12 12.30 -7.91 -20.11
N LEU A 13 11.88 -8.84 -19.23
CA LEU A 13 12.78 -9.75 -18.53
C LEU A 13 13.51 -10.70 -19.49
N ILE A 14 12.82 -11.21 -20.51
CA ILE A 14 13.44 -12.04 -21.57
C ILE A 14 14.46 -11.20 -22.34
N ALA A 15 14.11 -9.97 -22.74
CA ALA A 15 15.01 -9.07 -23.46
C ALA A 15 16.28 -8.76 -22.64
N ILE A 16 16.15 -8.47 -21.34
CA ILE A 16 17.28 -8.26 -20.43
C ILE A 16 18.16 -9.50 -20.35
N SER A 17 17.55 -10.68 -20.23
CA SER A 17 18.29 -11.95 -20.12
C SER A 17 19.05 -12.28 -21.40
N VAL A 18 18.41 -12.12 -22.57
CA VAL A 18 19.03 -12.36 -23.88
C VAL A 18 20.17 -11.37 -24.13
N THR A 19 19.93 -10.06 -23.92
CA THR A 19 20.95 -9.04 -24.13
C THR A 19 22.14 -9.19 -23.17
N GLY A 20 21.90 -9.58 -21.91
CA GLY A 20 22.96 -9.89 -20.95
C GLY A 20 23.80 -11.12 -21.34
N LEU A 21 23.17 -12.17 -21.87
CA LEU A 21 23.89 -13.31 -22.44
C LEU A 21 24.70 -12.92 -23.68
N CYS A 22 24.14 -12.08 -24.56
CA CYS A 22 24.84 -11.57 -25.73
C CYS A 22 26.08 -10.76 -25.37
N LEU A 23 26.05 -9.97 -24.28
CA LEU A 23 27.23 -9.26 -23.77
C LEU A 23 28.34 -10.23 -23.36
N THR A 24 27.97 -11.26 -22.59
CA THR A 24 28.91 -12.31 -22.16
C THR A 24 29.50 -13.03 -23.37
N TYR A 25 28.67 -13.37 -24.34
CA TYR A 25 29.09 -14.06 -25.55
C TYR A 25 30.03 -13.19 -26.42
N SER A 26 29.68 -11.92 -26.62
CA SER A 26 30.49 -10.96 -27.37
C SER A 26 31.88 -10.81 -26.77
N TYR A 27 31.94 -10.64 -25.44
CA TYR A 27 33.20 -10.49 -24.73
C TYR A 27 34.07 -11.75 -24.81
N GLN A 28 33.48 -12.92 -24.50
CA GLN A 28 34.24 -14.17 -24.35
C GLN A 28 34.62 -14.84 -25.68
N PHE A 29 33.76 -14.76 -26.70
CA PHE A 29 33.92 -15.54 -27.94
C PHE A 29 34.16 -14.66 -29.17
N MET A 30 33.70 -13.40 -29.17
CA MET A 30 33.82 -12.50 -30.33
C MET A 30 34.84 -11.38 -30.14
N LYS A 31 35.70 -11.46 -29.11
CA LYS A 31 36.72 -10.45 -28.79
C LYS A 31 36.13 -9.03 -28.64
N GLY A 32 34.89 -8.93 -28.13
CA GLY A 32 34.20 -7.66 -27.91
C GLY A 32 33.51 -7.06 -29.14
N PHE A 33 33.31 -7.82 -30.23
CA PHE A 33 32.59 -7.33 -31.40
C PHE A 33 31.18 -6.83 -31.05
N ALA A 34 30.85 -5.59 -31.45
CA ALA A 34 29.59 -4.90 -31.17
C ALA A 34 29.21 -4.78 -29.67
N TYR A 35 30.18 -4.92 -28.76
CA TYR A 35 29.93 -4.92 -27.32
C TYR A 35 29.28 -3.62 -26.83
N ASP A 36 29.82 -2.46 -27.23
CA ASP A 36 29.31 -1.15 -26.77
C ASP A 36 27.86 -0.92 -27.19
N PHE A 37 27.50 -1.34 -28.41
CA PHE A 37 26.12 -1.26 -28.89
C PHE A 37 25.18 -2.18 -28.10
N LEU A 38 25.59 -3.43 -27.86
CA LEU A 38 24.83 -4.38 -27.03
C LEU A 38 24.68 -3.88 -25.59
N ALA A 39 25.69 -3.19 -25.06
CA ALA A 39 25.69 -2.66 -23.69
C ALA A 39 24.66 -1.53 -23.55
N VAL A 40 24.60 -0.64 -24.54
CA VAL A 40 23.57 0.42 -24.59
C VAL A 40 22.17 -0.19 -24.67
N ILE A 41 21.94 -1.20 -25.53
CA ILE A 41 20.64 -1.88 -25.63
C ILE A 41 20.26 -2.52 -24.30
N HIS A 42 21.18 -3.28 -23.69
CA HIS A 42 20.94 -3.92 -22.40
C HIS A 42 20.56 -2.88 -21.34
N ALA A 43 21.35 -1.81 -21.21
CA ALA A 43 21.12 -0.74 -20.25
C ALA A 43 19.74 -0.09 -20.43
N VAL A 44 19.34 0.24 -21.66
CA VAL A 44 18.01 0.81 -21.96
C VAL A 44 16.90 -0.16 -21.56
N THR A 45 17.02 -1.46 -21.90
CA THR A 45 16.01 -2.46 -21.51
C THR A 45 15.90 -2.62 -19.99
N VAL A 46 17.03 -2.58 -19.26
CA VAL A 46 17.05 -2.61 -17.79
C VAL A 46 16.41 -1.37 -17.19
N ILE A 47 16.74 -0.17 -17.68
CA ILE A 47 16.16 1.09 -17.18
C ILE A 47 14.64 1.10 -17.36
N MET A 48 14.15 0.72 -18.55
CA MET A 48 12.73 0.60 -18.82
C MET A 48 12.04 -0.38 -17.85
N PHE A 49 12.71 -1.49 -17.52
CA PHE A 49 12.20 -2.47 -16.57
C PHE A 49 12.13 -1.92 -15.15
N LEU A 50 13.18 -1.25 -14.69
CA LEU A 50 13.22 -0.64 -13.36
C LEU A 50 12.13 0.41 -13.17
N ILE A 51 11.87 1.25 -14.17
CA ILE A 51 10.76 2.23 -14.16
C ILE A 51 9.40 1.52 -14.06
N TRP A 52 9.27 0.35 -14.70
CA TRP A 52 8.02 -0.40 -14.72
C TRP A 52 7.75 -1.25 -13.46
N ILE A 53 8.80 -1.63 -12.70
CA ILE A 53 8.67 -2.47 -11.49
C ILE A 53 7.55 -2.01 -10.52
N PRO A 54 7.45 -0.74 -10.10
CA PRO A 54 6.44 -0.32 -9.11
C PRO A 54 5.00 -0.43 -9.62
N PHE A 55 4.79 -0.44 -10.93
CA PHE A 55 3.47 -0.46 -11.56
C PHE A 55 3.08 -1.84 -12.12
N GLY A 56 4.03 -2.75 -12.24
CA GLY A 56 3.82 -4.08 -12.79
C GLY A 56 3.55 -5.16 -11.74
N LYS A 57 3.31 -6.38 -12.23
CA LYS A 57 3.18 -7.56 -11.37
C LYS A 57 4.35 -7.68 -10.41
N PHE A 58 5.59 -7.44 -10.84
CA PHE A 58 6.82 -7.62 -10.05
C PHE A 58 6.89 -6.84 -8.74
N PHE A 59 6.06 -5.82 -8.52
CA PHE A 59 5.95 -5.16 -7.22
C PHE A 59 5.59 -6.14 -6.08
N HIS A 60 4.90 -7.25 -6.39
CA HIS A 60 4.62 -8.32 -5.43
C HIS A 60 5.86 -8.93 -4.77
N ILE A 61 7.03 -8.88 -5.44
CA ILE A 61 8.31 -9.36 -4.88
C ILE A 61 8.67 -8.56 -3.63
N ILE A 62 8.36 -7.26 -3.61
CA ILE A 62 8.60 -6.37 -2.48
C ILE A 62 7.44 -6.46 -1.47
N GLN A 63 6.20 -6.60 -1.95
CA GLN A 63 5.03 -6.69 -1.08
C GLN A 63 5.03 -7.93 -0.18
N ARG A 64 5.44 -9.11 -0.69
CA ARG A 64 5.42 -10.36 0.09
C ARG A 64 6.28 -10.29 1.37
N PRO A 65 7.55 -9.84 1.33
CA PRO A 65 8.31 -9.55 2.55
C PRO A 65 7.63 -8.54 3.47
N ALA A 66 7.05 -7.47 2.91
CA ALA A 66 6.34 -6.47 3.71
C ALA A 66 5.12 -7.05 4.45
N GLN A 67 4.42 -8.03 3.85
CA GLN A 67 3.32 -8.75 4.49
C GLN A 67 3.78 -9.53 5.74
N ILE A 68 5.00 -10.09 5.73
CA ILE A 68 5.58 -10.74 6.91
C ILE A 68 5.75 -9.69 8.03
N GLY A 69 6.28 -8.51 7.70
CA GLY A 69 6.39 -7.40 8.64
C GLY A 69 5.05 -6.98 9.24
N ALA A 70 4.02 -6.85 8.41
CA ALA A 70 2.66 -6.52 8.86
C ALA A 70 2.08 -7.61 9.79
N HIS A 71 2.38 -8.89 9.52
CA HIS A 71 1.94 -9.98 10.37
C HIS A 71 2.64 -9.95 11.74
N ILE A 72 3.96 -9.75 11.78
CA ILE A 72 4.72 -9.62 13.02
C ILE A 72 4.22 -8.41 13.83
N TYR A 73 4.04 -7.27 13.17
CA TYR A 73 3.47 -6.07 13.77
C TYR A 73 2.12 -6.32 14.43
N LYS A 74 1.22 -7.04 13.73
CA LYS A 74 -0.09 -7.42 14.27
C LYS A 74 0.04 -8.36 15.48
N GLN A 75 0.90 -9.38 15.40
CA GLN A 75 1.12 -10.32 16.50
C GLN A 75 1.65 -9.63 17.76
N GLU A 76 2.66 -8.76 17.61
CA GLU A 76 3.20 -7.97 18.73
C GLU A 76 2.17 -6.97 19.27
N GLY A 77 1.37 -6.38 18.39
CA GLY A 77 0.26 -5.52 18.78
C GLY A 77 -0.78 -6.24 19.65
N ILE A 78 -1.14 -7.49 19.30
CA ILE A 78 -2.08 -8.30 20.08
C ILE A 78 -1.51 -8.58 21.49
N LYS A 79 -0.22 -8.90 21.59
CA LYS A 79 0.47 -9.12 22.89
C LYS A 79 0.44 -7.87 23.78
N LYS A 80 0.52 -6.68 23.19
CA LYS A 80 0.43 -5.39 23.90
C LYS A 80 -1.00 -4.96 24.23
N GLY A 81 -1.99 -5.65 23.69
CA GLY A 81 -3.41 -5.46 23.98
C GLY A 81 -4.21 -4.79 22.85
N MET A 82 -5.53 -4.98 22.92
CA MET A 82 -6.49 -4.49 21.94
C MET A 82 -7.09 -3.15 22.35
N ALA A 83 -7.37 -2.31 21.37
CA ALA A 83 -8.16 -1.10 21.53
C ALA A 83 -9.64 -1.49 21.64
N VAL A 84 -10.32 -0.91 22.62
CA VAL A 84 -11.74 -1.12 22.89
C VAL A 84 -12.51 0.09 22.40
N CYS A 85 -13.55 -0.14 21.62
CA CYS A 85 -14.39 0.92 21.09
C CYS A 85 -15.22 1.57 22.21
N PRO A 86 -15.18 2.91 22.39
CA PRO A 86 -16.01 3.60 23.39
C PRO A 86 -17.52 3.50 23.13
N HIS A 87 -17.94 3.21 21.89
CA HIS A 87 -19.35 3.11 21.53
C HIS A 87 -19.92 1.69 21.68
N THR A 88 -19.20 0.68 21.18
CA THR A 88 -19.67 -0.71 21.19
C THR A 88 -19.17 -1.49 22.40
N GLY A 89 -18.09 -1.05 23.06
CA GLY A 89 -17.44 -1.76 24.16
C GLY A 89 -16.61 -2.98 23.72
N GLU A 90 -16.49 -3.21 22.41
CA GLU A 90 -15.80 -4.38 21.86
C GLU A 90 -14.37 -4.07 21.40
N GLU A 91 -13.50 -5.08 21.47
CA GLU A 91 -12.15 -5.04 20.92
C GLU A 91 -12.17 -5.09 19.38
N PHE A 92 -11.43 -4.21 18.71
CA PHE A 92 -11.50 -4.12 17.24
C PHE A 92 -10.15 -4.09 16.50
N ALA A 93 -9.12 -3.50 17.10
CA ALA A 93 -7.78 -3.41 16.52
C ALA A 93 -6.72 -3.39 17.64
N THR A 94 -5.45 -3.58 17.32
CA THR A 94 -4.38 -3.48 18.34
C THR A 94 -4.22 -2.03 18.78
N LYS A 95 -3.95 -1.78 20.07
CA LYS A 95 -3.74 -0.41 20.57
C LYS A 95 -2.61 0.29 19.82
N LEU A 96 -1.52 -0.44 19.63
CA LEU A 96 -0.35 -0.02 18.86
C LEU A 96 -0.72 0.48 17.45
N HIS A 97 -1.63 -0.22 16.75
CA HIS A 97 -2.09 0.23 15.43
C HIS A 97 -2.89 1.53 15.47
N ILE A 98 -3.75 1.70 16.47
CA ILE A 98 -4.59 2.90 16.61
C ILE A 98 -3.73 4.12 16.99
N GLU A 99 -2.76 3.93 17.88
CA GLU A 99 -1.81 4.98 18.28
C GLU A 99 -0.96 5.44 17.08
N ASP A 100 -0.40 4.49 16.31
CA ASP A 100 0.35 4.81 15.10
C ASP A 100 -0.52 5.53 14.07
N LEU A 101 -1.79 5.11 13.92
CA LEU A 101 -2.72 5.76 13.00
C LEU A 101 -2.99 7.23 13.40
N LYS A 102 -3.11 7.53 14.70
CA LYS A 102 -3.25 8.91 15.20
C LYS A 102 -2.04 9.77 14.87
N ILE A 103 -0.83 9.21 14.99
CA ILE A 103 0.41 9.91 14.65
C ILE A 103 0.48 10.20 13.15
N VAL A 104 0.27 9.18 12.31
CA VAL A 104 0.39 9.29 10.85
C VAL A 104 -0.68 10.22 10.27
N THR A 105 -1.93 10.11 10.71
CA THR A 105 -3.00 11.00 10.23
C THR A 105 -2.71 12.46 10.53
N LYS A 106 -2.22 12.76 11.73
CA LYS A 106 -1.77 14.10 12.10
C LYS A 106 -0.61 14.61 11.23
N GLN A 107 0.36 13.76 10.94
CA GLN A 107 1.49 14.10 10.05
C GLN A 107 1.03 14.38 8.60
N LEU A 108 0.00 13.68 8.14
CA LEU A 108 -0.61 13.89 6.82
C LEU A 108 -1.54 15.12 6.78
N GLY A 109 -1.71 15.84 7.89
CA GLY A 109 -2.55 17.03 7.99
C GLY A 109 -4.03 16.75 8.30
N PHE A 110 -4.38 15.51 8.67
CA PHE A 110 -5.73 15.14 9.11
C PHE A 110 -5.78 15.03 10.63
N ASP A 111 -6.35 16.04 11.29
CA ASP A 111 -6.58 16.00 12.73
C ASP A 111 -7.97 15.41 13.05
N PHE A 112 -7.96 14.21 13.63
CA PHE A 112 -9.16 13.51 14.08
C PHE A 112 -9.35 13.59 15.61
N THR A 113 -8.64 14.49 16.28
CA THR A 113 -8.85 14.75 17.70
C THR A 113 -10.05 15.66 17.91
N HIS A 114 -10.85 15.33 18.91
CA HIS A 114 -11.96 16.14 19.38
C HIS A 114 -11.49 17.05 20.52
N GLU A 115 -12.27 18.10 20.82
CA GLU A 115 -11.97 19.05 21.90
C GLU A 115 -11.92 18.38 23.29
N ASP A 116 -12.62 17.25 23.46
CA ASP A 116 -12.63 16.44 24.67
C ASP A 116 -11.39 15.52 24.82
N GLY A 117 -10.45 15.59 23.88
CA GLY A 117 -9.24 14.76 23.85
C GLY A 117 -9.45 13.34 23.30
N THR A 118 -10.69 12.96 22.97
CA THR A 118 -10.96 11.69 22.27
C THR A 118 -10.63 11.82 20.80
N SER A 119 -10.44 10.70 20.11
CA SER A 119 -10.25 10.72 18.66
C SER A 119 -11.34 9.93 17.95
N HIS A 120 -11.74 10.40 16.78
CA HIS A 120 -12.57 9.62 15.86
C HIS A 120 -11.93 8.26 15.50
N LEU A 121 -10.60 8.13 15.64
CA LEU A 121 -9.87 6.89 15.42
C LEU A 121 -10.04 5.85 16.55
N ASP A 122 -10.56 6.23 17.71
CA ASP A 122 -10.86 5.31 18.82
C ASP A 122 -12.13 4.48 18.59
N LEU A 123 -12.94 4.85 17.60
CA LEU A 123 -14.16 4.14 17.26
C LEU A 123 -13.88 2.96 16.32
N SER A 124 -14.49 1.81 16.62
CA SER A 124 -14.56 0.67 15.69
C SER A 124 -15.28 1.07 14.39
N PRO A 125 -15.10 0.32 13.28
CA PRO A 125 -15.83 0.59 12.04
C PRO A 125 -17.35 0.64 12.23
N GLU A 126 -17.90 -0.19 13.12
CA GLU A 126 -19.30 -0.14 13.52
C GLU A 126 -19.64 1.11 14.32
N GLY A 127 -18.80 1.47 15.30
CA GLY A 127 -18.96 2.71 16.07
C GLY A 127 -18.99 3.95 15.18
N LYS A 128 -18.12 4.01 14.16
CA LYS A 128 -18.10 5.11 13.18
C LYS A 128 -19.40 5.18 12.37
N ARG A 129 -19.89 4.03 11.87
CA ARG A 129 -21.16 3.98 11.12
C ARG A 129 -22.36 4.38 11.99
N SER A 130 -22.40 3.93 13.23
CA SER A 130 -23.46 4.28 14.19
C SER A 130 -23.47 5.78 14.50
N ARG A 131 -22.31 6.37 14.76
CA ARG A 131 -22.18 7.83 14.97
C ARG A 131 -22.64 8.64 13.77
N LEU A 132 -22.29 8.21 12.55
CA LEU A 132 -22.77 8.86 11.33
C LEU A 132 -24.30 8.79 11.22
N ALA A 133 -24.90 7.62 11.49
CA ALA A 133 -26.35 7.46 11.48
C ALA A 133 -27.04 8.33 12.54
N GLN A 134 -26.46 8.46 13.74
CA GLN A 134 -26.95 9.35 14.79
C GLN A 134 -26.89 10.83 14.37
N ALA A 135 -25.80 11.24 13.70
CA ALA A 135 -25.68 12.59 13.17
C ALA A 135 -26.73 12.88 12.09
N HIS A 136 -26.97 11.94 11.18
CA HIS A 136 -28.04 12.06 10.17
C HIS A 136 -29.44 12.11 10.80
N LEU A 137 -29.71 11.28 11.81
CA LEU A 137 -30.96 11.32 12.54
C LEU A 137 -31.16 12.67 13.25
N LYS A 138 -30.12 13.19 13.90
CA LYS A 138 -30.15 14.49 14.57
C LYS A 138 -30.46 15.61 13.58
N ALA A 139 -29.73 15.68 12.46
CA ALA A 139 -29.96 16.67 11.41
C ALA A 139 -31.40 16.58 10.86
N ARG A 140 -31.94 15.37 10.72
CA ARG A 140 -33.33 15.15 10.28
C ARG A 140 -34.37 15.64 11.28
N LEU A 141 -34.12 15.44 12.58
CA LEU A 141 -35.01 15.93 13.63
C LEU A 141 -34.98 17.47 13.68
N GLU A 142 -33.81 18.07 13.49
CA GLU A 142 -33.64 19.53 13.43
C GLU A 142 -34.28 20.15 12.18
N SER A 143 -34.34 19.43 11.04
CA SER A 143 -35.01 19.87 9.82
C SER A 143 -36.52 19.62 9.77
N GLY A 144 -37.14 19.16 10.88
CA GLY A 144 -38.57 18.89 10.93
C GLY A 144 -39.00 17.62 10.16
N GLY A 145 -38.07 16.72 9.84
CA GLY A 145 -38.38 15.41 9.27
C GLY A 145 -38.45 15.33 7.73
N SER A 146 -38.25 16.44 7.01
CA SER A 146 -38.21 16.43 5.54
C SER A 146 -36.88 15.85 5.03
N LEU A 147 -36.97 14.99 4.01
CA LEU A 147 -35.85 14.28 3.40
C LEU A 147 -35.14 15.12 2.32
N PHE A 148 -35.83 16.15 1.84
CA PHE A 148 -35.41 17.21 0.95
C PHE A 148 -36.19 18.45 1.38
N GLY A 149 -35.59 19.64 1.26
CA GLY A 149 -36.29 20.90 1.50
C GLY A 149 -37.62 20.98 0.74
#